data_AF-A0A1U8IDZ4-F1
#
_entry.id   AF-A0A1U8IDZ4-F1
#
_cell.length_a   1.000
_cell.length_b   1.000
_cell.length_c   1.000
_cell.angle_alpha   90.00
_cell.angle_beta   90.00
_cell.angle_gamma   90.00
#
_symmetry.space_group_name_H-M   'P 1'
#
loop_
_entity.id
_entity.type
_entity.pdbx_description
1 polymer ?
#
loop_
_entity_poly.entity_id
_entity_poly.type
_entity_poly.pdbx_seq_one_letter_code
_entity_poly.pdbx_strand_id
1 'polypeptide(L)'
;MEEYTTFLRCPKIQVQKTYARIFSSQTFVKKLMSISGMNEPWVITRIQQKGDSKCILWENLRDLILTHPDERKRVDIFALSIYGLVIFPKALRHVDEAVIDLFDRLENGITPVPTILVEMFRSLSSCSKTGKGRFIRCAQLLMAWFHGHFWKVDKVSYRVFSEGYFPLKEEAAIQRREDILEEKWMDILQNLKEGDIERRAYWMVPNEIMYRCGNFDWVPLLGIWGATGYTPLLAVRRYKWRQFVPTTYGLAQSEFSFKSAHYKKRARELSDAWKQTCWMKRLAVGSIVTLEYSEWFRKRINDNIPRPSLENARPIGEQLRIAPSELEIIRQDFEKKSSELRKKIEQLEEENMHLRLDADVQRSEAEKWRKGKTKAEEDLDSLKTDYKKLRLSMRTAGLGKTSEQ
;
A
#
# COMPACT_ATOMS: atom_id res chain seq x y z
N MET A 1 -7.99 6.94 12.03
CA MET A 1 -8.10 6.91 10.55
C MET A 1 -6.91 7.65 9.95
N GLU A 2 -6.67 8.83 10.48
CA GLU A 2 -5.58 9.76 10.25
C GLU A 2 -4.21 9.10 10.35
N GLU A 3 -3.97 8.22 11.33
CA GLU A 3 -2.71 7.43 11.42
C GLU A 3 -2.43 6.67 10.14
N TYR A 4 -3.43 5.92 9.65
CA TYR A 4 -3.32 5.11 8.44
C TYR A 4 -3.24 5.98 7.19
N THR A 5 -3.91 7.13 7.15
CA THR A 5 -3.78 8.09 6.05
C THR A 5 -2.35 8.58 5.91
N THR A 6 -1.72 8.97 7.02
CA THR A 6 -0.31 9.40 7.02
C THR A 6 0.62 8.23 6.74
N PHE A 7 0.39 7.08 7.38
CA PHE A 7 1.21 5.87 7.25
C PHE A 7 1.27 5.36 5.81
N LEU A 8 0.13 5.34 5.12
CA LEU A 8 -0.01 4.93 3.71
C LEU A 8 0.24 6.06 2.71
N ARG A 9 0.59 7.28 3.18
CA ARG A 9 0.74 8.49 2.36
C ARG A 9 -0.46 8.78 1.45
N CYS A 10 -1.66 8.47 1.91
CA CYS A 10 -2.88 8.79 1.18
C CYS A 10 -3.18 10.29 1.28
N PRO A 11 -3.79 10.91 0.24
CA PRO A 11 -4.32 12.25 0.35
C PRO A 11 -5.25 12.39 1.56
N LYS A 12 -5.29 13.58 2.17
CA LYS A 12 -6.25 13.86 3.24
C LYS A 12 -7.66 13.52 2.76
N ILE A 13 -8.40 12.87 3.64
CA ILE A 13 -9.72 12.33 3.32
C ILE A 13 -10.65 13.50 3.02
N GLN A 14 -11.13 13.56 1.79
CA GLN A 14 -12.14 14.52 1.36
C GLN A 14 -13.52 13.85 1.45
N VAL A 15 -14.49 14.58 1.98
CA VAL A 15 -15.88 14.15 2.18
C VAL A 15 -16.50 13.49 0.94
N GLN A 16 -16.19 14.01 -0.26
CA GLN A 16 -16.74 13.53 -1.52
C GLN A 16 -16.03 12.28 -2.09
N LYS A 17 -14.94 11.81 -1.46
CA LYS A 17 -14.04 10.78 -1.99
C LYS A 17 -14.04 9.49 -1.15
N THR A 18 -15.13 9.21 -0.45
CA THR A 18 -15.27 7.95 0.28
C THR A 18 -15.82 6.84 -0.61
N TYR A 19 -15.21 5.66 -0.49
CA TYR A 19 -15.68 4.47 -1.20
C TYR A 19 -17.10 4.10 -0.75
N ALA A 20 -17.98 3.87 -1.73
CA ALA A 20 -19.29 3.28 -1.50
C ALA A 20 -19.67 2.38 -2.68
N ARG A 21 -19.66 1.06 -2.42
CA ARG A 21 -19.92 -0.01 -3.40
C ARG A 21 -21.22 0.20 -4.19
N ILE A 22 -22.24 0.80 -3.57
CA ILE A 22 -23.59 0.98 -4.14
C ILE A 22 -23.60 1.82 -5.42
N PHE A 23 -22.61 2.68 -5.65
CA PHE A 23 -22.61 3.62 -6.77
C PHE A 23 -21.88 3.12 -8.03
N SER A 24 -21.52 1.84 -8.11
CA SER A 24 -20.90 1.30 -9.32
C SER A 24 -21.95 0.91 -10.35
N SER A 25 -21.98 1.60 -11.48
CA SER A 25 -22.76 1.22 -12.66
C SER A 25 -22.04 0.24 -13.60
N GLN A 26 -20.70 0.16 -13.52
CA GLN A 26 -19.91 -0.71 -14.40
C GLN A 26 -19.84 -2.15 -13.91
N THR A 27 -19.87 -3.09 -14.86
CA THR A 27 -19.75 -4.53 -14.60
C THR A 27 -18.31 -4.90 -14.26
N PHE A 28 -18.16 -6.03 -13.55
CA PHE A 28 -16.85 -6.60 -13.21
C PHE A 28 -15.92 -6.75 -14.42
N VAL A 29 -16.48 -7.23 -15.55
CA VAL A 29 -15.76 -7.39 -16.82
C VAL A 29 -15.21 -6.06 -17.33
N LYS A 30 -16.04 -5.01 -17.39
CA LYS A 30 -15.62 -3.70 -17.92
C LYS A 30 -14.48 -3.07 -17.12
N LYS A 31 -14.51 -3.18 -15.79
CA LYS A 31 -13.43 -2.66 -14.93
C LYS A 31 -12.14 -3.43 -15.13
N LEU A 32 -12.23 -4.75 -15.17
CA LEU A 32 -11.04 -5.57 -15.36
C LEU A 32 -10.43 -5.35 -16.75
N MET A 33 -11.24 -5.15 -17.79
CA MET A 33 -10.76 -4.71 -19.11
C MET A 33 -10.06 -3.35 -19.02
N SER A 34 -10.67 -2.36 -18.34
CA SER A 34 -10.07 -1.04 -18.17
C SER A 34 -8.70 -1.10 -17.48
N ILE A 35 -8.61 -1.85 -16.38
CA ILE A 35 -7.36 -1.98 -15.60
C ILE A 35 -6.32 -2.78 -16.39
N SER A 36 -6.70 -3.92 -16.97
CA SER A 36 -5.74 -4.83 -17.63
C SER A 36 -5.38 -4.47 -19.06
N GLY A 37 -6.18 -3.64 -19.74
CA GLY A 37 -6.02 -3.38 -21.18
C GLY A 37 -6.49 -4.53 -22.09
N MET A 38 -7.04 -5.61 -21.53
CA MET A 38 -7.43 -6.80 -22.28
C MET A 38 -8.85 -6.69 -22.85
N ASN A 39 -9.09 -7.42 -23.94
CA ASN A 39 -10.42 -7.49 -24.56
C ASN A 39 -11.41 -8.33 -23.73
N GLU A 40 -12.70 -8.17 -24.03
CA GLU A 40 -13.78 -8.83 -23.30
C GLU A 40 -13.69 -10.37 -23.32
N PRO A 41 -13.44 -11.04 -24.47
CA PRO A 41 -13.28 -12.49 -24.50
C PRO A 41 -12.15 -13.01 -23.60
N TRP A 42 -11.01 -12.31 -23.57
CA TRP A 42 -9.89 -12.68 -22.71
C TRP A 42 -10.27 -12.62 -21.23
N VAL A 43 -11.02 -11.58 -20.84
CA VAL A 43 -11.47 -11.38 -19.46
C VAL A 43 -12.51 -12.42 -19.06
N ILE A 44 -13.57 -12.61 -19.85
CA ILE A 44 -14.68 -13.52 -19.52
C ILE A 44 -14.18 -14.95 -19.31
N THR A 45 -13.28 -15.43 -20.18
CA THR A 45 -12.72 -16.79 -20.10
C THR A 45 -11.89 -17.07 -18.84
N ARG A 46 -11.43 -16.01 -18.16
CA ARG A 46 -10.54 -16.10 -16.98
C ARG A 46 -11.22 -15.73 -15.67
N ILE A 47 -12.47 -15.27 -15.73
CA ILE A 47 -13.29 -15.03 -14.55
C ILE A 47 -13.82 -16.37 -14.04
N GLN A 48 -13.66 -16.60 -12.75
CA GLN A 48 -14.15 -17.79 -12.07
C GLN A 48 -15.07 -17.40 -10.92
N GLN A 49 -16.08 -18.22 -10.67
CA GLN A 49 -16.87 -18.12 -9.44
C GLN A 49 -16.11 -18.82 -8.31
N LYS A 50 -15.79 -18.09 -7.23
CA LYS A 50 -15.20 -18.65 -6.00
C LYS A 50 -16.07 -18.26 -4.81
N GLY A 51 -16.79 -19.25 -4.27
CA GLY A 51 -17.79 -19.01 -3.25
C GLY A 51 -18.90 -18.09 -3.78
N ASP A 52 -19.13 -16.97 -3.09
CA ASP A 52 -20.18 -16.01 -3.38
C ASP A 52 -19.79 -14.90 -4.37
N SER A 53 -18.56 -14.89 -4.87
CA SER A 53 -18.01 -13.81 -5.68
C SER A 53 -17.34 -14.29 -6.96
N LYS A 54 -17.36 -13.43 -7.98
CA LYS A 54 -16.52 -13.56 -9.15
C LYS A 54 -15.10 -13.12 -8.81
N CYS A 55 -14.12 -13.85 -9.32
CA CYS A 55 -12.72 -13.58 -9.08
C CYS A 55 -11.88 -13.84 -10.33
N ILE A 56 -10.66 -13.31 -10.35
CA ILE A 56 -9.62 -13.67 -11.32
C ILE A 56 -8.45 -14.34 -10.59
N LEU A 57 -7.91 -15.40 -11.20
CA LEU A 57 -6.74 -16.12 -10.68
C LEU A 57 -5.47 -15.27 -10.80
N TRP A 58 -4.65 -15.25 -9.75
CA TRP A 58 -3.37 -14.54 -9.69
C TRP A 58 -2.43 -14.92 -10.83
N GLU A 59 -2.39 -16.19 -11.23
CA GLU A 59 -1.53 -16.65 -12.32
C GLU A 59 -1.82 -15.91 -13.63
N ASN A 60 -3.11 -15.67 -13.94
CA ASN A 60 -3.49 -14.87 -15.11
C ASN A 60 -3.00 -13.42 -15.02
N LEU A 61 -3.08 -12.81 -13.83
CA LEU A 61 -2.60 -11.44 -13.61
C LEU A 61 -1.08 -11.36 -13.66
N ARG A 62 -0.38 -12.34 -13.08
CA ARG A 62 1.07 -12.46 -13.12
C ARG A 62 1.58 -12.60 -14.55
N ASP A 63 0.97 -13.47 -15.34
CA ASP A 63 1.38 -13.70 -16.71
C ASP A 63 1.20 -12.41 -17.54
N LEU A 64 0.13 -11.63 -17.28
CA LEU A 64 -0.01 -10.28 -17.84
C LEU A 64 1.07 -9.31 -17.35
N ILE A 65 1.39 -9.27 -16.06
CA ILE A 65 2.46 -8.40 -15.53
C ILE A 65 3.80 -8.68 -16.23
N LEU A 66 4.05 -9.93 -16.63
CA LEU A 66 5.30 -10.30 -17.32
C LEU A 66 5.27 -10.01 -18.82
N THR A 67 4.11 -10.09 -19.47
CA THR A 67 4.00 -10.10 -20.95
C THR A 67 3.32 -8.86 -21.54
N HIS A 68 2.65 -8.04 -20.73
CA HIS A 68 1.87 -6.90 -21.23
C HIS A 68 2.81 -5.82 -21.83
N PRO A 69 2.52 -5.31 -23.05
CA PRO A 69 3.42 -4.36 -23.74
C PRO A 69 3.47 -2.97 -23.10
N ASP A 70 2.36 -2.55 -22.48
CA ASP A 70 2.28 -1.27 -21.76
C ASP A 70 2.80 -1.41 -20.32
N GLU A 71 3.89 -0.71 -20.00
CA GLU A 71 4.49 -0.68 -18.66
C GLU A 71 3.56 -0.16 -17.58
N ARG A 72 2.73 0.84 -17.89
CA ARG A 72 1.78 1.40 -16.92
C ARG A 72 0.74 0.36 -16.52
N LYS A 73 0.23 -0.39 -17.51
CA LYS A 73 -0.71 -1.49 -17.25
C LYS A 73 -0.08 -2.59 -16.40
N ARG A 74 1.21 -2.91 -16.61
CA ARG A 74 1.93 -3.87 -15.75
C ARG A 74 1.95 -3.40 -14.29
N VAL A 75 2.22 -2.12 -14.05
CA VAL A 75 2.19 -1.51 -12.71
C VAL A 75 0.79 -1.56 -12.10
N ASP A 76 -0.24 -1.20 -12.87
CA ASP A 76 -1.63 -1.21 -12.39
C ASP A 76 -2.09 -2.62 -12.01
N ILE A 77 -1.78 -3.63 -12.83
CA ILE A 77 -2.11 -5.04 -12.55
C ILE A 77 -1.33 -5.57 -11.34
N PHE A 78 -0.05 -5.19 -11.20
CA PHE A 78 0.75 -5.53 -10.03
C PHE A 78 0.18 -4.91 -8.75
N ALA A 79 -0.18 -3.62 -8.79
CA ALA A 79 -0.82 -2.93 -7.68
C ALA A 79 -2.18 -3.58 -7.32
N LEU A 80 -3.02 -3.87 -8.31
CA LEU A 80 -4.28 -4.60 -8.11
C LEU A 80 -4.05 -5.93 -7.38
N SER A 81 -2.96 -6.62 -7.70
CA SER A 81 -2.61 -7.90 -7.10
C SER A 81 -2.17 -7.74 -5.64
N ILE A 82 -1.46 -6.68 -5.28
CA ILE A 82 -1.18 -6.33 -3.87
C ILE A 82 -2.50 -6.10 -3.12
N TYR A 83 -3.42 -5.32 -3.72
CA TYR A 83 -4.73 -5.07 -3.11
C TYR A 83 -5.52 -6.37 -2.91
N GLY A 84 -5.54 -7.27 -3.90
CA GLY A 84 -6.34 -8.50 -3.87
C GLY A 84 -5.76 -9.64 -3.04
N LEU A 85 -4.42 -9.75 -2.98
CA LEU A 85 -3.74 -10.89 -2.36
C LEU A 85 -3.17 -10.56 -0.98
N VAL A 86 -2.85 -9.29 -0.71
CA VAL A 86 -2.20 -8.88 0.55
C VAL A 86 -3.12 -8.03 1.40
N ILE A 87 -3.77 -7.01 0.83
CA ILE A 87 -4.58 -6.05 1.61
C ILE A 87 -5.97 -6.61 1.89
N PHE A 88 -6.61 -7.17 0.87
CA PHE A 88 -7.98 -7.69 0.92
C PHE A 88 -8.06 -9.15 0.43
N PRO A 89 -7.28 -10.08 0.99
CA PRO A 89 -7.41 -11.48 0.61
C PRO A 89 -8.78 -12.03 1.04
N LYS A 90 -9.39 -12.77 0.11
CA LYS A 90 -10.68 -13.46 0.34
C LYS A 90 -10.62 -14.93 -0.05
N ALA A 91 -10.00 -15.22 -1.19
CA ALA A 91 -9.87 -16.58 -1.71
C ALA A 91 -8.43 -16.84 -2.17
N LEU A 92 -7.98 -18.09 -1.97
CA LEU A 92 -6.62 -18.54 -2.22
C LEU A 92 -6.17 -18.23 -3.65
N ARG A 93 -5.15 -17.38 -3.86
CA ARG A 93 -4.62 -16.99 -5.19
C ARG A 93 -5.64 -16.29 -6.09
N HIS A 94 -6.69 -15.70 -5.55
CA HIS A 94 -7.73 -15.04 -6.35
C HIS A 94 -7.92 -13.59 -5.91
N VAL A 95 -8.11 -12.71 -6.90
CA VAL A 95 -8.50 -11.32 -6.69
C VAL A 95 -10.03 -11.21 -6.85
N ASP A 96 -10.70 -10.78 -5.78
CA ASP A 96 -12.16 -10.68 -5.68
C ASP A 96 -12.71 -9.46 -6.45
N GLU A 97 -13.90 -9.60 -7.03
CA GLU A 97 -14.58 -8.52 -7.74
C GLU A 97 -14.75 -7.22 -6.94
N ALA A 98 -14.91 -7.31 -5.61
CA ALA A 98 -15.06 -6.13 -4.77
C ALA A 98 -13.73 -5.37 -4.61
N VAL A 99 -12.60 -6.08 -4.71
CA VAL A 99 -11.27 -5.45 -4.72
C VAL A 99 -11.05 -4.72 -6.04
N ILE A 100 -11.47 -5.33 -7.16
CA ILE A 100 -11.40 -4.69 -8.48
C ILE A 100 -12.30 -3.44 -8.52
N ASP A 101 -13.50 -3.48 -7.93
CA ASP A 101 -14.37 -2.29 -7.79
C ASP A 101 -13.74 -1.19 -6.93
N LEU A 102 -13.04 -1.55 -5.84
CA LEU A 102 -12.31 -0.57 -5.05
C LEU A 102 -11.15 0.03 -5.86
N PHE A 103 -10.36 -0.81 -6.53
CA PHE A 103 -9.16 -0.41 -7.26
C PHE A 103 -9.46 0.57 -8.40
N ASP A 104 -10.46 0.27 -9.23
CA ASP A 104 -10.99 1.15 -10.29
C ASP A 104 -11.37 2.55 -9.77
N ARG A 105 -11.83 2.62 -8.52
CA ARG A 105 -12.21 3.87 -7.87
C ARG A 105 -11.03 4.64 -7.27
N LEU A 106 -9.91 3.98 -6.99
CA LEU A 106 -8.71 4.67 -6.49
C LEU A 106 -8.17 5.66 -7.52
N GLU A 107 -8.25 5.34 -8.81
CA GLU A 107 -7.90 6.28 -9.91
C GLU A 107 -8.74 7.55 -9.87
N ASN A 108 -9.99 7.46 -9.38
CA ASN A 108 -10.90 8.60 -9.21
C ASN A 108 -10.66 9.38 -7.90
N GLY A 109 -9.53 9.13 -7.22
CA GLY A 109 -9.12 9.82 -6.00
C GLY A 109 -9.75 9.29 -4.72
N ILE A 110 -10.45 8.15 -4.77
CA ILE A 110 -10.98 7.52 -3.55
C ILE A 110 -9.82 6.98 -2.71
N THR A 111 -9.86 7.25 -1.40
CA THR A 111 -8.86 6.73 -0.47
C THR A 111 -9.19 5.28 -0.04
N PRO A 112 -8.20 4.36 -0.01
CA PRO A 112 -8.42 3.00 0.48
C PRO A 112 -8.49 2.93 2.01
N VAL A 113 -8.04 3.96 2.73
CA VAL A 113 -7.84 3.94 4.19
C VAL A 113 -9.12 3.59 4.97
N PRO A 114 -10.28 4.23 4.73
CA PRO A 114 -11.51 3.85 5.43
C PRO A 114 -11.89 2.39 5.20
N THR A 115 -11.69 1.90 3.98
CA THR A 115 -12.03 0.53 3.59
C THR A 115 -11.11 -0.49 4.25
N ILE A 116 -9.79 -0.21 4.32
CA ILE A 116 -8.83 -1.05 5.05
C ILE A 116 -9.25 -1.15 6.53
N LEU A 117 -9.54 -0.02 7.17
CA LEU A 117 -9.93 0.01 8.58
C LEU A 117 -11.24 -0.74 8.85
N VAL A 118 -12.23 -0.63 7.97
CA VAL A 118 -13.49 -1.38 8.09
C VAL A 118 -13.23 -2.87 8.13
N GLU A 119 -12.49 -3.36 7.14
CA GLU A 119 -12.28 -4.80 7.02
C GLU A 119 -11.42 -5.30 8.18
N MET A 120 -10.42 -4.54 8.62
CA MET A 120 -9.67 -4.83 9.85
C MET A 120 -10.57 -4.94 11.08
N PHE A 121 -11.38 -3.91 11.37
CA PHE A 121 -12.26 -3.90 12.55
C PHE A 121 -13.30 -5.01 12.50
N ARG A 122 -13.89 -5.28 11.33
CA ARG A 122 -14.85 -6.37 11.18
C ARG A 122 -14.20 -7.74 11.38
N SER A 123 -12.97 -7.93 10.89
CA SER A 123 -12.24 -9.18 11.13
C SER A 123 -11.91 -9.36 12.61
N LEU A 124 -11.45 -8.31 13.30
CA LEU A 124 -11.16 -8.35 14.75
C LEU A 124 -12.44 -8.58 15.57
N SER A 125 -13.51 -7.86 15.25
CA SER A 125 -14.84 -8.02 15.85
C SER A 125 -15.34 -9.45 15.70
N SER A 126 -15.19 -10.06 14.52
CA SER A 126 -15.52 -11.45 14.29
C SER A 126 -14.70 -12.39 15.18
N CYS A 127 -13.37 -12.26 15.19
CA CYS A 127 -12.50 -13.11 16.01
C CYS A 127 -12.83 -12.98 17.52
N SER A 128 -13.12 -11.76 17.98
CA SER A 128 -13.51 -11.48 19.36
C SER A 128 -14.83 -12.14 19.74
N LYS A 129 -15.86 -12.04 18.88
CA LYS A 129 -17.20 -12.60 19.15
C LYS A 129 -17.21 -14.13 19.14
N THR A 130 -16.44 -14.75 18.24
CA THR A 130 -16.42 -16.21 18.11
C THR A 130 -15.43 -16.88 19.05
N GLY A 131 -14.48 -16.13 19.64
CA GLY A 131 -13.40 -16.66 20.49
C GLY A 131 -12.44 -17.63 19.77
N LYS A 132 -12.64 -17.83 18.46
CA LYS A 132 -11.91 -18.74 17.57
C LYS A 132 -11.90 -18.13 16.17
N GLY A 133 -10.87 -18.44 15.39
CA GLY A 133 -10.77 -18.00 13.99
C GLY A 133 -9.45 -17.29 13.71
N ARG A 134 -9.25 -16.93 12.45
CA ARG A 134 -8.04 -16.25 12.00
C ARG A 134 -8.38 -14.84 11.56
N PHE A 135 -7.48 -13.91 11.86
CA PHE A 135 -7.52 -12.60 11.24
C PHE A 135 -7.06 -12.75 9.79
N ILE A 136 -7.96 -12.47 8.83
CA ILE A 136 -7.72 -12.74 7.40
C ILE A 136 -7.40 -11.46 6.63
N ARG A 137 -7.59 -10.27 7.22
CA ARG A 137 -7.40 -8.99 6.52
C ARG A 137 -5.93 -8.57 6.54
N CYS A 138 -5.64 -7.29 6.27
CA CYS A 138 -4.27 -6.79 6.13
C CYS A 138 -3.45 -6.84 7.43
N ALA A 139 -2.99 -8.03 7.81
CA ALA A 139 -2.31 -8.28 9.09
C ALA A 139 -0.98 -7.54 9.15
N GLN A 140 -0.32 -7.35 8.00
CA GLN A 140 0.94 -6.64 7.88
C GLN A 140 0.80 -5.17 8.30
N LEU A 141 -0.27 -4.49 7.88
CA LEU A 141 -0.51 -3.10 8.30
C LEU A 141 -0.88 -3.02 9.78
N LEU A 142 -1.63 -4.00 10.30
CA LEU A 142 -1.92 -4.07 11.73
C LEU A 142 -0.66 -4.34 12.55
N MET A 143 0.24 -5.20 12.06
CA MET A 143 1.52 -5.51 12.70
C MET A 143 2.47 -4.30 12.66
N ALA A 144 2.55 -3.60 11.54
CA ALA A 144 3.33 -2.38 11.43
C ALA A 144 2.80 -1.27 12.36
N TRP A 145 1.47 -1.14 12.45
CA TRP A 145 0.82 -0.28 13.43
C TRP A 145 1.15 -0.71 14.86
N PHE A 146 1.08 -2.00 15.16
CA PHE A 146 1.42 -2.55 16.47
C PHE A 146 2.87 -2.25 16.83
N HIS A 147 3.82 -2.51 15.95
CA HIS A 147 5.24 -2.28 16.20
C HIS A 147 5.54 -0.80 16.51
N GLY A 148 4.97 0.14 15.76
CA GLY A 148 5.14 1.58 16.02
C GLY A 148 4.54 2.10 17.34
N HIS A 149 3.75 1.28 18.04
CA HIS A 149 3.16 1.63 19.34
C HIS A 149 3.72 0.80 20.51
N PHE A 150 4.11 -0.44 20.28
CA PHE A 150 4.52 -1.37 21.35
C PHE A 150 6.03 -1.56 21.44
N TRP A 151 6.79 -1.28 20.37
CA TRP A 151 8.23 -1.36 20.41
C TRP A 151 8.80 0.04 20.54
N LYS A 152 9.27 0.37 21.76
CA LYS A 152 9.93 1.65 22.02
C LYS A 152 11.24 1.70 21.23
N VAL A 153 11.21 2.28 20.04
CA VAL A 153 12.43 2.47 19.26
C VAL A 153 13.18 3.63 19.90
N ASP A 154 14.25 3.31 20.63
CA ASP A 154 15.17 4.32 21.15
C ASP A 154 15.69 5.14 19.96
N LYS A 155 15.27 6.41 19.89
CA LYS A 155 15.74 7.46 18.97
C LYS A 155 15.12 7.54 17.56
N VAL A 156 13.85 7.20 17.33
CA VAL A 156 13.15 7.78 16.16
C VAL A 156 12.63 9.15 16.56
N SER A 157 13.36 10.21 16.19
CA SER A 157 12.89 11.58 16.31
C SER A 157 11.49 11.68 15.70
N TYR A 158 10.48 12.19 16.43
CA TYR A 158 9.17 12.50 15.85
C TYR A 158 9.37 13.48 14.70
N ARG A 159 9.36 13.00 13.46
CA ARG A 159 9.52 13.87 12.29
C ARG A 159 8.17 14.42 11.92
N VAL A 160 8.12 15.75 11.73
CA VAL A 160 6.98 16.40 11.09
C VAL A 160 6.88 15.79 9.69
N PHE A 161 5.66 15.39 9.30
CA PHE A 161 5.39 14.85 7.98
C PHE A 161 5.97 15.79 6.90
N SER A 162 6.91 15.29 6.11
CA SER A 162 7.43 15.96 4.93
C SER A 162 7.12 15.11 3.70
N GLU A 163 7.07 15.74 2.53
CA GLU A 163 6.74 15.07 1.27
C GLU A 163 7.75 13.98 0.87
N GLY A 164 8.95 13.99 1.48
CA GLY A 164 9.98 12.97 1.34
C GLY A 164 9.98 11.88 2.44
N TYR A 165 9.04 11.92 3.40
CA TYR A 165 8.97 10.95 4.50
C TYR A 165 8.08 9.76 4.16
N PHE A 166 8.59 8.54 4.35
CA PHE A 166 7.90 7.28 4.02
C PHE A 166 7.80 6.39 5.26
N PRO A 167 6.74 6.52 6.09
CA PRO A 167 6.59 5.75 7.32
C PRO A 167 6.69 4.24 7.09
N LEU A 168 6.02 3.72 6.06
CA LEU A 168 6.10 2.30 5.69
C LEU A 168 7.51 1.84 5.32
N LYS A 169 8.33 2.71 4.70
CA LYS A 169 9.70 2.37 4.29
C LYS A 169 10.63 2.34 5.51
N GLU A 170 10.46 3.29 6.43
CA GLU A 170 11.19 3.31 7.69
C GLU A 170 10.81 2.09 8.55
N GLU A 171 9.52 1.81 8.66
CA GLU A 171 8.98 0.65 9.36
C GLU A 171 9.43 -0.69 8.76
N ALA A 172 9.64 -0.76 7.44
CA ALA A 172 10.24 -1.92 6.79
C ALA A 172 11.76 -2.03 7.00
N ALA A 173 12.44 -0.92 7.30
CA ALA A 173 13.88 -0.88 7.57
C ALA A 173 14.20 -1.16 9.04
N ILE A 174 13.24 -0.93 9.96
CA ILE A 174 13.43 -1.31 11.36
C ILE A 174 13.48 -2.84 11.43
N GLN A 175 14.57 -3.37 11.99
CA GLN A 175 14.78 -4.79 12.16
C GLN A 175 13.68 -5.36 13.07
N ARG A 176 12.67 -5.98 12.44
CA ARG A 176 11.58 -6.63 13.15
C ARG A 176 12.13 -7.85 13.87
N ARG A 177 11.62 -8.12 15.08
CA ARG A 177 11.75 -9.45 15.68
C ARG A 177 10.72 -10.35 15.00
N GLU A 178 11.04 -10.84 13.81
CA GLU A 178 10.11 -11.65 13.00
C GLU A 178 9.94 -13.07 13.56
N ASP A 179 10.85 -13.52 14.44
CA ASP A 179 10.90 -14.88 14.98
C ASP A 179 10.46 -14.99 16.46
N ILE A 180 9.47 -14.22 16.88
CA ILE A 180 8.90 -14.36 18.22
C ILE A 180 7.86 -15.49 18.20
N LEU A 181 8.13 -16.56 18.94
CA LEU A 181 7.20 -17.66 19.17
C LEU A 181 5.90 -17.15 19.81
N GLU A 182 4.78 -17.80 19.51
CA GLU A 182 3.45 -17.45 20.05
C GLU A 182 3.45 -17.33 21.58
N GLU A 183 4.08 -18.28 22.27
CA GLU A 183 4.22 -18.30 23.74
C GLU A 183 4.91 -17.03 24.27
N LYS A 184 5.96 -16.59 23.57
CA LYS A 184 6.69 -15.39 23.92
C LYS A 184 5.87 -14.13 23.62
N TRP A 185 5.05 -14.13 22.56
CA TRP A 185 4.09 -13.05 22.33
C TRP A 185 3.04 -12.97 23.43
N MET A 186 2.50 -14.11 23.89
CA MET A 186 1.56 -14.14 25.00
C MET A 186 2.19 -13.58 26.27
N ASP A 187 3.41 -13.99 26.59
CA ASP A 187 4.15 -13.49 27.76
C ASP A 187 4.38 -11.97 27.67
N ILE A 188 4.82 -11.47 26.52
CA ILE A 188 4.97 -10.02 26.29
C ILE A 188 3.63 -9.31 26.52
N LEU A 189 2.56 -9.75 25.86
CA LEU A 189 1.26 -9.08 25.91
C LEU A 189 0.62 -9.09 27.30
N GLN A 190 0.81 -10.16 28.07
CA GLN A 190 0.27 -10.28 29.43
C GLN A 190 1.01 -9.38 30.43
N ASN A 191 2.30 -9.13 30.20
CA ASN A 191 3.14 -8.36 31.12
C ASN A 191 3.33 -6.88 30.72
N LEU A 192 2.70 -6.43 29.63
CA LEU A 192 2.77 -5.04 29.16
C LEU A 192 2.25 -4.05 30.22
N LYS A 193 3.07 -3.05 30.53
CA LYS A 193 2.71 -1.93 31.42
C LYS A 193 2.37 -0.68 30.61
N GLU A 194 1.70 0.27 31.27
CA GLU A 194 1.30 1.54 30.64
C GLU A 194 2.50 2.32 30.06
N GLY A 195 3.68 2.23 30.69
CA GLY A 195 4.91 2.89 30.25
C GLY A 195 5.60 2.21 29.05
N ASP A 196 5.23 0.98 28.72
CA ASP A 196 5.78 0.23 27.59
C ASP A 196 5.07 0.57 26.27
N ILE A 197 3.88 1.19 26.35
CA ILE A 197 3.04 1.52 25.21
C ILE A 197 3.26 2.98 24.84
N GLU A 198 3.90 3.21 23.70
CA GLU A 198 3.98 4.52 23.10
C GLU A 198 2.60 4.90 22.55
N ARG A 199 1.94 5.88 23.18
CA ARG A 199 0.55 6.23 22.83
C ARG A 199 0.44 6.93 21.49
N ARG A 200 1.54 7.48 20.97
CA ARG A 200 1.58 8.23 19.75
C ARG A 200 2.53 7.58 18.77
N ALA A 201 2.02 7.14 17.63
CA ALA A 201 2.88 6.65 16.56
C ALA A 201 3.90 7.73 16.16
N TYR A 202 5.16 7.34 15.95
CA TYR A 202 6.25 8.28 15.65
C TYR A 202 6.03 9.06 14.34
N TRP A 203 5.21 8.52 13.43
CA TRP A 203 4.84 9.12 12.15
C TRP A 203 3.64 10.10 12.22
N MET A 204 3.16 10.49 13.40
CA MET A 204 1.86 11.15 13.56
C MET A 204 1.89 12.60 14.13
N VAL A 205 1.32 13.58 13.41
CA VAL A 205 0.90 14.91 13.96
C VAL A 205 -0.37 15.50 13.30
N PRO A 206 -1.56 14.87 13.25
CA PRO A 206 -2.74 15.60 12.80
C PRO A 206 -3.22 16.56 13.88
N ASN A 207 -3.47 17.79 13.46
CA ASN A 207 -4.06 18.85 14.28
C ASN A 207 -5.57 18.70 14.44
N GLU A 208 -6.20 17.80 13.66
CA GLU A 208 -7.64 17.60 13.61
C GLU A 208 -7.97 16.12 13.50
N ILE A 209 -9.04 15.70 14.18
CA ILE A 209 -9.61 14.35 14.08
C ILE A 209 -11.08 14.44 13.68
N MET A 210 -11.52 13.55 12.80
CA MET A 210 -12.94 13.41 12.49
C MET A 210 -13.59 12.50 13.53
N TYR A 211 -14.68 12.94 14.16
CA TYR A 211 -15.28 12.17 15.26
C TYR A 211 -16.77 11.86 15.09
N ARG A 212 -17.45 12.55 14.18
CA ARG A 212 -18.90 12.44 13.96
C ARG A 212 -19.22 12.64 12.47
N CYS A 213 -20.23 11.93 11.97
CA CYS A 213 -20.78 12.17 10.63
C CYS A 213 -22.31 12.18 10.67
N GLY A 214 -22.93 13.23 10.11
CA GLY A 214 -24.37 13.42 10.14
C GLY A 214 -24.94 13.28 11.55
N ASN A 215 -25.94 12.43 11.70
CA ASN A 215 -26.61 12.16 12.98
C ASN A 215 -25.94 11.06 13.82
N PHE A 216 -24.81 10.50 13.38
CA PHE A 216 -24.11 9.43 14.09
C PHE A 216 -23.02 10.02 14.98
N ASP A 217 -23.03 9.73 16.29
CA ASP A 217 -21.97 10.08 17.26
C ASP A 217 -20.62 9.36 17.04
N TRP A 218 -20.46 8.76 15.86
CA TRP A 218 -19.30 8.02 15.41
C TRP A 218 -19.18 8.17 13.90
N VAL A 219 -18.01 7.82 13.37
CA VAL A 219 -17.73 7.90 11.94
C VAL A 219 -18.12 6.57 11.29
N PRO A 220 -19.13 6.53 10.40
CA PRO A 220 -19.49 5.32 9.69
C PRO A 220 -18.44 5.00 8.63
N LEU A 221 -17.88 3.81 8.64
CA LEU A 221 -16.90 3.40 7.64
C LEU A 221 -17.52 2.37 6.69
N LEU A 222 -17.29 2.56 5.39
CA LEU A 222 -17.74 1.67 4.32
C LEU A 222 -16.56 0.88 3.75
N GLY A 223 -16.66 -0.44 3.87
CA GLY A 223 -15.72 -1.41 3.32
C GLY A 223 -16.22 -2.02 2.02
N ILE A 224 -15.48 -3.01 1.50
CA ILE A 224 -15.83 -3.73 0.27
C ILE A 224 -16.85 -4.86 0.51
N TRP A 225 -16.94 -5.38 1.74
CA TRP A 225 -17.88 -6.46 2.10
C TRP A 225 -18.91 -6.05 3.17
N GLY A 226 -18.95 -4.79 3.58
CA GLY A 226 -19.84 -4.31 4.64
C GLY A 226 -19.43 -2.98 5.23
N ALA A 227 -19.93 -2.67 6.40
CA ALA A 227 -19.71 -1.41 7.09
C ALA A 227 -19.54 -1.62 8.60
N THR A 228 -18.91 -0.66 9.26
CA THR A 228 -18.82 -0.61 10.72
C THR A 228 -18.65 0.83 11.20
N GLY A 229 -19.03 1.10 12.45
CA GLY A 229 -18.79 2.39 13.09
C GLY A 229 -17.38 2.49 13.67
N TYR A 230 -16.78 3.67 13.52
CA TYR A 230 -15.48 4.01 14.07
C TYR A 230 -15.61 5.20 15.02
N THR A 231 -15.18 5.02 16.27
CA THR A 231 -15.21 6.08 17.29
C THR A 231 -13.79 6.43 17.73
N PRO A 232 -13.12 7.41 17.07
CA PRO A 232 -11.78 7.82 17.47
C PRO A 232 -11.73 8.40 18.90
N LEU A 233 -12.86 8.91 19.41
CA LEU A 233 -13.00 9.39 20.79
C LEU A 233 -12.68 8.32 21.86
N LEU A 234 -12.73 7.03 21.52
CA LEU A 234 -12.34 5.94 22.42
C LEU A 234 -10.87 5.94 22.82
N ALA A 235 -10.01 6.57 22.02
CA ALA A 235 -8.57 6.57 22.22
C ALA A 235 -7.92 7.94 21.97
N VAL A 236 -8.62 9.04 22.25
CA VAL A 236 -8.12 10.41 22.05
C VAL A 236 -6.86 10.73 22.85
N ARG A 237 -6.58 10.01 23.94
CA ARG A 237 -5.29 10.11 24.65
C ARG A 237 -4.07 9.94 23.74
N ARG A 238 -4.20 9.18 22.64
CA ARG A 238 -3.13 8.98 21.63
C ARG A 238 -2.69 10.29 20.97
N TYR A 239 -3.57 11.29 20.96
CA TYR A 239 -3.33 12.60 20.37
C TYR A 239 -2.82 13.64 21.38
N LYS A 240 -2.52 13.24 22.63
CA LYS A 240 -2.28 14.13 23.79
C LYS A 240 -3.49 14.99 24.15
N TRP A 241 -4.68 14.41 24.12
CA TRP A 241 -5.90 15.09 24.53
C TRP A 241 -6.37 14.53 25.87
N ARG A 242 -7.26 15.27 26.54
CA ARG A 242 -7.98 14.76 27.71
C ARG A 242 -8.89 13.62 27.26
N GLN A 243 -8.71 12.45 27.86
CA GLN A 243 -9.54 11.28 27.60
C GLN A 243 -10.76 11.32 28.51
N PHE A 244 -11.94 11.29 27.89
CA PHE A 244 -13.25 11.28 28.55
C PHE A 244 -14.08 10.10 28.04
N VAL A 245 -15.23 9.84 28.67
CA VAL A 245 -16.19 8.81 28.27
C VAL A 245 -16.91 9.26 27.00
N PRO A 246 -16.70 8.61 25.84
CA PRO A 246 -17.37 9.01 24.61
C PRO A 246 -18.78 8.42 24.51
N THR A 247 -19.68 9.10 23.80
CA THR A 247 -20.95 8.51 23.39
C THR A 247 -20.71 7.36 22.43
N THR A 248 -21.20 6.16 22.78
CA THR A 248 -21.13 4.98 21.91
C THR A 248 -22.50 4.41 21.59
N TYR A 249 -23.55 5.22 21.72
CA TYR A 249 -24.91 4.81 21.37
C TYR A 249 -25.00 4.42 19.89
N GLY A 250 -25.65 3.29 19.61
CA GLY A 250 -25.78 2.75 18.26
C GLY A 250 -24.51 2.13 17.66
N LEU A 251 -23.34 2.25 18.31
CA LEU A 251 -22.07 1.75 17.77
C LEU A 251 -22.08 0.22 17.63
N ALA A 252 -22.61 -0.50 18.61
CA ALA A 252 -22.68 -1.96 18.57
C ALA A 252 -23.56 -2.48 17.41
N GLN A 253 -24.58 -1.72 17.01
CA GLN A 253 -25.51 -2.04 15.93
C GLN A 253 -25.06 -1.51 14.56
N SER A 254 -23.94 -0.76 14.51
CA SER A 254 -23.44 -0.13 13.29
C SER A 254 -22.86 -1.11 12.28
N GLU A 255 -22.39 -2.28 12.75
CA GLU A 255 -21.75 -3.28 11.91
C GLU A 255 -22.78 -4.04 11.07
N PHE A 256 -22.60 -4.10 9.75
CA PHE A 256 -23.40 -4.96 8.88
C PHE A 256 -22.62 -5.44 7.65
N SER A 257 -23.10 -6.53 7.05
CA SER A 257 -22.55 -7.11 5.82
C SER A 257 -23.36 -6.68 4.61
N PHE A 258 -22.74 -6.52 3.45
CA PHE A 258 -23.46 -6.28 2.19
C PHE A 258 -24.28 -7.48 1.69
N LYS A 259 -24.26 -8.59 2.43
CA LYS A 259 -25.19 -9.72 2.24
C LYS A 259 -26.49 -9.58 3.03
N SER A 260 -26.58 -8.66 3.99
CA SER A 260 -27.77 -8.54 4.83
C SER A 260 -28.93 -7.92 4.07
N ALA A 261 -30.16 -8.21 4.51
CA ALA A 261 -31.34 -7.51 4.01
C ALA A 261 -31.17 -5.98 4.18
N HIS A 262 -31.72 -5.22 3.22
CA HIS A 262 -31.72 -3.75 3.20
C HIS A 262 -30.35 -3.04 3.25
N TYR A 263 -29.23 -3.75 3.01
CA TYR A 263 -27.90 -3.14 3.06
C TYR A 263 -27.76 -1.92 2.13
N LYS A 264 -28.42 -1.93 0.95
CA LYS A 264 -28.39 -0.82 -0.01
C LYS A 264 -28.98 0.48 0.54
N LYS A 265 -29.97 0.39 1.43
CA LYS A 265 -30.55 1.56 2.10
C LYS A 265 -29.58 2.06 3.17
N ARG A 266 -29.11 1.17 4.05
CA ARG A 266 -28.15 1.51 5.11
C ARG A 266 -26.86 2.12 4.58
N ALA A 267 -26.24 1.54 3.57
CA ALA A 267 -24.99 2.09 3.06
C ALA A 267 -25.18 3.39 2.24
N ARG A 268 -26.39 3.69 1.73
CA ARG A 268 -26.73 5.03 1.24
C ARG A 268 -26.82 6.03 2.39
N GLU A 269 -27.54 5.70 3.47
CA GLU A 269 -27.62 6.54 4.68
C GLU A 269 -26.23 6.85 5.25
N LEU A 270 -25.36 5.83 5.33
CA LEU A 270 -23.98 6.03 5.76
C LEU A 270 -23.22 6.95 4.81
N SER A 271 -23.34 6.75 3.50
CA SER A 271 -22.67 7.62 2.50
C SER A 271 -23.20 9.06 2.54
N ASP A 272 -24.48 9.27 2.83
CA ASP A 272 -25.07 10.60 2.98
C ASP A 272 -24.58 11.28 4.26
N ALA A 273 -24.40 10.53 5.35
CA ALA A 273 -23.84 11.07 6.59
C ALA A 273 -22.42 11.62 6.41
N TRP A 274 -21.63 11.05 5.50
CA TRP A 274 -20.31 11.61 5.16
C TRP A 274 -20.38 13.02 4.57
N LYS A 275 -21.50 13.45 3.99
CA LYS A 275 -21.67 14.82 3.50
C LYS A 275 -21.60 15.86 4.63
N GLN A 276 -21.77 15.44 5.88
CA GLN A 276 -21.79 16.28 7.07
C GLN A 276 -20.78 15.77 8.11
N THR A 277 -19.49 15.97 7.88
CA THR A 277 -18.44 15.57 8.84
C THR A 277 -18.19 16.63 9.90
N CYS A 278 -18.03 16.21 11.16
CA CYS A 278 -17.53 17.07 12.22
C CYS A 278 -16.08 16.73 12.56
N TRP A 279 -15.26 17.78 12.62
CA TRP A 279 -13.84 17.72 12.94
C TRP A 279 -13.57 18.44 14.24
N MET A 280 -12.68 17.88 15.04
CA MET A 280 -12.26 18.45 16.31
C MET A 280 -10.80 18.87 16.19
N LYS A 281 -10.52 20.14 16.48
CA LYS A 281 -9.15 20.70 16.51
C LYS A 281 -8.45 20.40 17.83
N ARG A 282 -7.14 20.19 17.76
CA ARG A 282 -6.26 19.98 18.90
C ARG A 282 -6.27 21.19 19.84
N LEU A 283 -6.60 20.94 21.10
CA LEU A 283 -6.34 21.84 22.21
C LEU A 283 -5.11 21.31 22.97
N ALA A 284 -4.13 22.18 23.24
CA ALA A 284 -2.90 21.83 23.95
C ALA A 284 -3.18 21.66 25.44
N VAL A 285 -3.78 20.53 25.81
CA VAL A 285 -3.94 20.11 27.21
C VAL A 285 -3.04 18.90 27.40
N GLY A 286 -2.27 18.84 28.49
CA GLY A 286 -1.49 17.64 28.84
C GLY A 286 -2.37 16.38 28.79
N SER A 287 -1.80 15.22 28.45
CA SER A 287 -2.57 13.98 28.41
C SER A 287 -3.08 13.66 29.82
N ILE A 288 -4.38 13.83 30.03
CA ILE A 288 -5.06 13.53 31.29
C ILE A 288 -6.14 12.49 31.00
N VAL A 289 -6.12 11.37 31.70
CA VAL A 289 -7.20 10.39 31.70
C VAL A 289 -8.12 10.71 32.87
N THR A 290 -9.42 10.89 32.64
CA THR A 290 -10.32 11.11 33.77
C THR A 290 -10.57 9.83 34.56
N LEU A 291 -10.89 9.99 35.84
CA LEU A 291 -11.28 8.88 36.71
C LEU A 291 -12.52 8.17 36.15
N GLU A 292 -13.52 8.92 35.67
CA GLU A 292 -14.74 8.32 35.12
C GLU A 292 -14.45 7.46 33.89
N TYR A 293 -13.53 7.91 33.01
CA TYR A 293 -13.11 7.10 31.86
C TYR A 293 -12.44 5.80 32.31
N SER A 294 -11.58 5.86 33.33
CA SER A 294 -10.87 4.67 33.83
C SER A 294 -11.84 3.63 34.38
N GLU A 295 -12.83 4.06 35.15
CA GLU A 295 -13.89 3.19 35.66
C GLU A 295 -14.77 2.61 34.55
N TRP A 296 -15.21 3.47 33.63
CA TRP A 296 -16.01 3.07 32.48
C TRP A 296 -15.27 2.06 31.60
N PHE A 297 -13.97 2.26 31.37
CA PHE A 297 -13.14 1.38 30.57
C PHE A 297 -12.93 0.02 31.25
N ARG A 298 -12.71 -0.03 32.57
CA ARG A 298 -12.62 -1.30 33.32
C ARG A 298 -13.91 -2.11 33.24
N LYS A 299 -15.08 -1.47 33.40
CA LYS A 299 -16.38 -2.14 33.26
C LYS A 299 -16.52 -2.80 31.88
N ARG A 300 -16.22 -2.04 30.82
CA ARG A 300 -16.24 -2.54 29.44
C ARG A 300 -15.26 -3.70 29.19
N ILE A 301 -14.05 -3.68 29.74
CA ILE A 301 -13.09 -4.77 29.57
C ILE A 301 -13.68 -6.09 30.07
N ASN A 302 -14.29 -6.07 31.26
CA ASN A 302 -14.88 -7.25 31.86
C ASN A 302 -16.02 -7.84 31.02
N ASP A 303 -16.72 -7.01 30.24
CA ASP A 303 -17.79 -7.44 29.33
C ASP A 303 -17.27 -7.99 27.98
N ASN A 304 -16.06 -7.64 27.56
CA ASN A 304 -15.54 -7.93 26.20
C ASN A 304 -14.40 -8.97 26.15
N ILE A 305 -13.80 -9.34 27.29
CA ILE A 305 -12.80 -10.42 27.35
C ILE A 305 -13.51 -11.73 27.69
N PRO A 306 -13.57 -12.73 26.80
CA PRO A 306 -13.93 -14.08 27.19
C PRO A 306 -12.92 -14.55 28.24
N ARG A 307 -13.37 -14.81 29.47
CA ARG A 307 -12.52 -15.39 30.52
C ARG A 307 -11.94 -16.70 29.95
N PRO A 308 -10.61 -16.92 29.94
CA PRO A 308 -10.06 -18.20 29.53
C PRO A 308 -10.70 -19.26 30.43
N SER A 309 -11.46 -20.21 29.87
CA SER A 309 -11.99 -21.30 30.68
C SER A 309 -10.81 -22.18 31.09
N LEU A 310 -10.48 -22.13 32.39
CA LEU A 310 -9.44 -22.95 32.99
C LEU A 310 -9.73 -24.47 32.83
N GLU A 311 -10.99 -24.83 32.57
CA GLU A 311 -11.46 -26.22 32.45
C GLU A 311 -11.05 -26.93 31.15
N ASN A 312 -10.53 -26.21 30.14
CA ASN A 312 -10.08 -26.83 28.88
C ASN A 312 -8.57 -26.76 28.69
N ALA A 313 -7.79 -26.95 29.75
CA ALA A 313 -6.36 -27.17 29.69
C ALA A 313 -6.03 -28.54 29.05
N ARG A 314 -6.34 -28.72 27.76
CA ARG A 314 -5.56 -29.63 26.93
C ARG A 314 -4.24 -28.93 26.62
N PRO A 315 -3.10 -29.64 26.54
CA PRO A 315 -1.87 -29.04 26.06
C PRO A 315 -2.15 -28.51 24.64
N ILE A 316 -2.05 -27.19 24.47
CA ILE A 316 -2.36 -26.49 23.20
C ILE A 316 -1.55 -27.07 22.02
N GLY A 317 -0.41 -27.73 22.30
CA GLY A 317 0.38 -28.49 21.33
C GLY A 317 -0.40 -29.55 20.53
N GLU A 318 -1.49 -30.12 21.07
CA GLU A 318 -2.33 -31.07 20.32
C GLU A 318 -3.40 -30.40 19.44
N GLN A 319 -3.83 -29.17 19.77
CA GLN A 319 -4.67 -28.36 18.86
C GLN A 319 -3.85 -27.77 17.70
N LEU A 320 -2.52 -27.79 17.80
CA LEU A 320 -1.56 -27.20 16.86
C LEU A 320 -0.90 -28.21 15.90
N ARG A 321 -1.53 -29.35 15.60
CA ARG A 321 -1.28 -29.99 14.28
C ARG A 321 -2.03 -29.23 13.19
N ILE A 322 -1.75 -27.94 13.06
CA ILE A 322 -2.38 -27.11 12.04
C ILE A 322 -1.36 -26.95 10.91
N ALA A 323 -1.59 -27.67 9.82
CA ALA A 323 -0.99 -27.33 8.53
C ALA A 323 -1.05 -25.81 8.30
N PRO A 324 0.00 -25.18 7.75
CA PRO A 324 -0.01 -23.74 7.52
C PRO A 324 -1.32 -23.35 6.86
N SER A 325 -1.96 -22.30 7.39
CA SER A 325 -3.25 -21.85 6.84
C SER A 325 -3.07 -21.59 5.35
N GLU A 326 -4.08 -21.87 4.53
CA GLU A 326 -3.99 -21.59 3.08
C GLU A 326 -3.53 -20.15 2.80
N LEU A 327 -3.89 -19.18 3.67
CA LEU A 327 -3.45 -17.78 3.62
C LEU A 327 -1.97 -17.57 3.98
N GLU A 328 -1.43 -18.35 4.91
CA GLU A 328 -0.01 -18.32 5.29
C GLU A 328 0.85 -18.87 4.15
N ILE A 329 0.38 -19.93 3.48
CA ILE A 329 1.01 -20.49 2.28
C ILE A 329 1.03 -19.46 1.14
N ILE A 330 -0.06 -18.71 0.94
CA ILE A 330 -0.11 -17.61 -0.05
C ILE A 330 0.91 -16.55 0.27
N ARG A 331 0.96 -16.15 1.54
CA ARG A 331 1.84 -15.07 1.97
C ARG A 331 3.29 -15.43 1.67
N GLN A 332 3.71 -16.64 2.05
CA GLN A 332 5.06 -17.13 1.80
C GLN A 332 5.37 -17.26 0.29
N ASP A 333 4.42 -17.76 -0.51
CA ASP A 333 4.60 -17.85 -1.97
C ASP A 333 4.70 -16.46 -2.62
N PHE A 334 3.90 -15.49 -2.18
CA PHE A 334 3.96 -14.12 -2.65
C PHE A 334 5.25 -13.41 -2.22
N GLU A 335 5.68 -13.58 -0.97
CA GLU A 335 6.94 -13.01 -0.46
C GLU A 335 8.15 -13.58 -1.20
N LYS A 336 8.18 -14.90 -1.41
CA LYS A 336 9.23 -15.57 -2.20
C LYS A 336 9.29 -15.01 -3.62
N LYS A 337 8.15 -14.91 -4.30
CA LYS A 337 8.08 -14.39 -5.68
C LYS A 337 8.40 -12.90 -5.76
N SER A 338 7.99 -12.10 -4.78
CA SER A 338 8.34 -10.69 -4.69
C SER A 338 9.86 -10.50 -4.52
N SER A 339 10.50 -11.36 -3.72
CA SER A 339 11.96 -11.41 -3.59
C SER A 339 12.64 -11.81 -4.90
N GLU A 340 12.13 -12.81 -5.62
CA GLU A 340 12.64 -13.20 -6.95
C GLU A 340 12.52 -12.05 -7.96
N LEU A 341 11.40 -11.34 -7.99
CA LEU A 341 11.21 -10.17 -8.84
C LEU A 341 12.16 -9.04 -8.46
N ARG A 342 12.39 -8.79 -7.18
CA ARG A 342 13.36 -7.78 -6.72
C ARG A 342 14.77 -8.07 -7.22
N LYS A 343 15.22 -9.33 -7.11
CA LYS A 343 16.53 -9.74 -7.63
C LYS A 343 16.64 -9.54 -9.14
N LYS A 344 15.58 -9.83 -9.90
CA LYS A 344 15.55 -9.56 -11.35
C LYS A 344 15.61 -8.07 -11.66
N ILE A 345 14.98 -7.21 -10.85
CA ILE A 345 15.06 -5.76 -11.00
C ILE A 345 16.49 -5.29 -10.75
N GLU A 346 17.14 -5.72 -9.67
CA GLU A 346 18.53 -5.38 -9.36
C GLU A 346 19.47 -5.80 -10.50
N GLN A 347 19.32 -7.03 -11.02
CA GLN A 347 20.09 -7.51 -12.16
C GLN A 347 19.88 -6.64 -13.42
N LEU A 348 18.63 -6.32 -13.76
CA LEU A 348 18.32 -5.49 -14.93
C LEU A 348 18.85 -4.05 -14.77
N GLU A 349 18.87 -3.52 -13.54
CA GLU A 349 19.47 -2.20 -13.25
C GLU A 349 20.99 -2.22 -13.44
N GLU A 350 21.68 -3.29 -13.04
CA GLU A 350 23.11 -3.49 -13.31
C GLU A 350 23.40 -3.62 -14.81
N GLU A 351 22.64 -4.45 -15.53
CA GLU A 351 22.77 -4.60 -16.99
C GLU A 351 22.55 -3.27 -17.72
N ASN A 352 21.56 -2.47 -17.31
CA ASN A 352 21.29 -1.15 -17.88
C ASN A 352 22.42 -0.15 -17.56
N MET A 353 23.06 -0.23 -16.38
CA MET A 353 24.24 0.57 -16.06
C MET A 353 25.42 0.23 -16.98
N HIS A 354 25.69 -1.06 -17.20
CA HIS A 354 26.73 -1.50 -18.12
C HIS A 354 26.49 -1.01 -19.55
N LEU A 355 25.27 -1.18 -20.06
CA LEU A 355 24.90 -0.71 -21.41
C LEU A 355 25.04 0.83 -21.55
N ARG A 356 24.75 1.59 -20.50
CA ARG A 356 24.96 3.05 -20.50
C ARG A 356 26.44 3.40 -20.58
N LEU A 357 27.30 2.72 -19.84
CA LEU A 357 28.75 2.91 -19.90
C LEU A 357 29.28 2.59 -21.30
N ASP A 358 28.88 1.46 -21.88
CA ASP A 358 29.27 1.07 -23.24
C ASP A 358 28.81 2.10 -24.28
N ALA A 359 27.58 2.61 -24.15
CA ALA A 359 27.06 3.66 -25.02
C ALA A 359 27.86 4.97 -24.91
N ASP A 360 28.31 5.34 -23.71
CA ASP A 360 29.15 6.52 -23.50
C ASP A 360 30.57 6.32 -24.06
N VAL A 361 31.14 5.11 -23.93
CA VAL A 361 32.42 4.75 -24.57
C VAL A 361 32.31 4.88 -26.08
N GLN A 362 31.31 4.24 -26.70
CA GLN A 362 31.08 4.34 -28.15
C GLN A 362 30.84 5.79 -28.60
N ARG A 363 30.11 6.58 -27.81
CA ARG A 363 29.91 8.01 -28.10
C ARG A 363 31.24 8.77 -28.10
N SER A 364 32.13 8.50 -27.14
CA SER A 364 33.45 9.12 -27.04
C SER A 364 34.37 8.73 -28.21
N GLU A 365 34.33 7.47 -28.64
CA GLU A 365 35.08 6.98 -29.80
C GLU A 365 34.58 7.61 -31.10
N ALA A 366 33.25 7.68 -31.29
CA ALA A 366 32.66 8.34 -32.44
C ALA A 366 33.01 9.84 -32.50
N GLU A 367 33.18 10.51 -31.35
CA GLU A 367 33.65 11.89 -31.29
C GLU A 367 35.13 12.02 -31.66
N LYS A 368 35.99 11.10 -31.20
CA LYS A 368 37.40 11.04 -31.63
C LYS A 368 37.52 10.84 -33.13
N TRP A 369 36.76 9.90 -33.70
CA TRP A 369 36.73 9.67 -35.15
C TRP A 369 36.26 10.90 -35.91
N ARG A 370 35.23 11.61 -35.41
CA ARG A 370 34.79 12.88 -36.01
C ARG A 370 35.89 13.94 -36.01
N LYS A 371 36.59 14.15 -34.89
CA LYS A 371 37.71 15.09 -34.77
C LYS A 371 38.88 14.71 -35.69
N GLY A 372 39.20 13.42 -35.77
CA GLY A 372 40.23 12.91 -36.69
C GLY A 372 39.86 13.13 -38.16
N LYS A 373 38.59 12.90 -38.52
CA LYS A 373 38.08 13.15 -39.88
C LYS A 373 38.17 14.63 -40.26
N THR A 374 37.72 15.55 -39.40
CA THR A 374 37.81 16.99 -39.66
C THR A 374 39.26 17.44 -39.84
N LYS A 375 40.19 16.93 -39.03
CA LYS A 375 41.62 17.25 -39.17
C LYS A 375 42.19 16.73 -40.50
N ALA A 376 41.86 15.50 -40.89
CA ALA A 376 42.29 14.94 -42.17
C ALA A 376 41.74 15.72 -43.37
N GLU A 377 40.51 16.23 -43.28
CA GLU A 377 39.91 17.10 -44.30
C GLU A 377 40.65 18.45 -44.39
N GLU A 378 40.98 19.07 -43.26
CA GLU A 378 41.79 20.31 -43.20
C GLU A 378 43.19 20.10 -43.79
N ASP A 379 43.89 19.02 -43.41
CA ASP A 379 45.22 18.67 -43.91
C ASP A 379 45.19 18.42 -45.43
N LEU A 380 44.15 17.76 -45.94
CA LEU A 380 43.97 17.51 -47.37
C LEU A 380 43.78 18.82 -48.17
N ASP A 381 43.00 19.76 -47.64
CA ASP A 381 42.76 21.05 -48.30
C ASP A 381 44.00 21.97 -48.24
N SER A 382 44.78 21.90 -47.17
CA SER A 382 46.11 22.52 -47.09
C SER A 382 47.04 21.97 -48.17
N LEU A 383 47.16 20.64 -48.27
CA LEU A 383 48.01 19.98 -49.26
C LEU A 383 47.61 20.32 -50.71
N LYS A 384 46.30 20.35 -51.01
CA LYS A 384 45.79 20.82 -52.32
C LYS A 384 46.22 22.26 -52.62
N THR A 385 46.23 23.12 -51.61
CA THR A 385 46.63 24.53 -51.75
C THR A 385 48.12 24.65 -52.03
N ASP A 386 48.96 23.91 -51.30
CA ASP A 386 50.40 23.88 -51.52
C ASP A 386 50.76 23.28 -52.87
N TYR A 387 50.09 22.20 -53.29
CA TYR A 387 50.27 21.63 -54.63
C TYR A 387 49.94 22.64 -55.74
N LYS A 388 48.85 23.42 -55.60
CA LYS A 388 48.51 24.50 -56.54
C LYS A 388 49.60 25.57 -56.60
N LYS A 389 50.15 25.99 -55.45
CA LYS A 389 51.25 26.95 -55.38
C LYS A 389 52.51 26.41 -56.04
N LEU A 390 52.92 25.19 -55.71
CA LEU A 390 54.09 24.54 -56.31
C LEU A 390 53.95 24.46 -57.84
N ARG A 391 52.78 24.04 -58.33
CA ARG A 391 52.48 23.97 -59.77
C ARG A 391 52.56 25.34 -60.45
N LEU A 392 52.09 26.40 -59.80
CA LEU A 392 52.23 27.77 -60.29
C LEU A 392 53.71 28.20 -60.32
N SER A 393 54.46 27.96 -59.25
CA SER A 393 55.89 28.27 -59.17
C SER A 393 56.72 27.52 -60.22
N MET A 394 56.45 26.23 -60.46
CA MET A 394 57.09 25.47 -61.54
C MET A 394 56.80 26.04 -62.92
N ARG A 395 55.58 26.58 -63.13
CA ARG A 395 55.19 27.25 -64.38
C ARG A 395 55.92 28.58 -64.56
N THR A 396 56.12 29.34 -63.47
CA THR A 396 56.84 30.63 -63.48
C THR A 396 58.36 30.44 -63.61
N ALA A 397 58.93 29.37 -63.06
CA ALA A 397 60.36 29.06 -63.13
C ALA A 397 60.79 28.39 -64.46
N GLY A 398 59.86 28.14 -65.39
CA GLY A 398 60.17 27.58 -66.71
C GLY A 398 60.51 26.07 -66.74
N LEU A 399 60.38 25.36 -65.62
CA LEU A 399 60.76 23.95 -65.44
C LEU A 399 59.76 22.93 -66.03
N GLY A 400 59.01 23.32 -67.05
CA GLY A 400 57.96 22.49 -67.67
C GLY A 400 57.99 22.45 -69.20
N LYS A 401 59.03 22.99 -69.84
CA LYS A 401 59.23 22.82 -71.29
C LYS A 401 60.18 21.65 -71.53
N THR A 402 59.68 20.43 -71.47
CA THR A 402 60.27 19.34 -72.26
C THR A 402 59.86 19.56 -73.71
N SER A 403 60.89 19.75 -74.53
CA SER A 403 60.84 19.89 -75.99
C SER A 403 59.92 18.85 -76.62
N GLU A 404 58.92 19.31 -77.37
CA GLU A 404 58.39 18.53 -78.49
C GLU A 404 59.49 18.47 -79.55
N GLN A 405 59.91 17.25 -79.90
CA GLN A 405 60.46 16.94 -81.20
C GLN A 405 60.18 15.47 -81.53
#